data_AF-A0A5D3FAQ4-F1
#
_entry.id   AF-A0A5D3FAQ4-F1
#
_cell.length_a   1.000
_cell.length_b   1.000
_cell.length_c   1.000
_cell.angle_alpha   90.00
_cell.angle_beta   90.00
_cell.angle_gamma   90.00
#
_symmetry.space_group_name_H-M   'P 1'
#
loop_
_entity.id
_entity.type
_entity.pdbx_description
1 polymer ?
#
loop_
_entity_poly.entity_id
_entity_poly.type
_entity_poly.pdbx_seq_one_letter_code
_entity_poly.pdbx_strand_id
1 'polypeptide(L)'
;MTLDRDVVDAAGRHGVGIDLGAVRSPESRLTLILDRRTYRLLGTRDSSVVHFTDDATGKRYDERAVVVTAILRTAVVPTAGKAP
;
A
#
# COMPACT_ATOMS: atom_id res chain seq x y z
N MET A 1 -9.15 6.26 10.47
CA MET A 1 -9.07 6.18 9.00
C MET A 1 -8.56 7.52 8.49
N THR A 2 -7.48 7.51 7.72
CA THR A 2 -6.84 8.74 7.22
C THR A 2 -6.83 8.71 5.69
N LEU A 3 -7.12 9.86 5.08
CA LEU A 3 -7.09 10.04 3.63
C LEU A 3 -5.83 10.82 3.25
N ASP A 4 -4.98 10.23 2.42
CA ASP A 4 -3.86 10.92 1.79
C ASP A 4 -4.29 11.33 0.38
N ARG A 5 -4.39 12.64 0.14
CA ARG A 5 -4.95 13.17 -1.11
C ARG A 5 -4.03 12.92 -2.30
N ASP A 6 -2.72 12.78 -2.09
CA ASP A 6 -1.74 12.59 -3.17
C ASP A 6 -0.68 11.56 -2.82
N VAL A 7 -0.87 10.36 -3.34
CA VAL A 7 0.07 9.25 -3.21
C VAL A 7 0.47 8.75 -4.59
N VAL A 8 1.68 8.19 -4.66
CA VAL A 8 2.24 7.63 -5.88
C VAL A 8 2.48 6.13 -5.66
N ASP A 9 2.03 5.31 -6.60
CA ASP A 9 2.32 3.87 -6.62
C ASP A 9 3.74 3.58 -7.12
N ALA A 10 4.16 2.31 -7.10
CA ALA A 10 5.51 1.94 -7.56
C ALA A 10 5.76 2.16 -9.06
N ALA A 11 4.71 2.39 -9.85
CA ALA A 11 4.78 2.66 -11.28
C ALA A 11 4.72 4.17 -11.61
N GLY A 12 4.72 5.04 -10.59
CA GLY A 12 4.66 6.50 -10.78
C GLY A 12 3.25 7.05 -11.01
N ARG A 13 2.19 6.25 -10.82
CA ARG A 13 0.80 6.70 -10.99
C ARG A 13 0.30 7.39 -9.73
N HIS A 14 -0.27 8.58 -9.91
CA HIS A 14 -0.86 9.37 -8.83
C HIS A 14 -2.27 8.88 -8.50
N GLY A 15 -2.56 8.81 -7.21
CA GLY A 15 -3.85 8.38 -6.68
C GLY A 15 -4.18 9.02 -5.35
N VAL A 16 -5.17 8.44 -4.68
CA VAL A 16 -5.59 8.76 -3.32
C VAL A 16 -5.32 7.56 -2.43
N GLY A 17 -4.67 7.83 -1.30
CA GLY A 17 -4.33 6.85 -0.28
C GLY A 17 -5.46 6.73 0.74
N ILE A 18 -5.96 5.53 0.95
CA ILE A 18 -6.89 5.24 2.06
C ILE A 18 -6.16 4.35 3.06
N ASP A 19 -5.88 4.90 4.23
CA ASP A 19 -5.24 4.17 5.32
C ASP A 19 -6.27 3.32 6.08
N LEU A 20 -6.07 2.00 6.00
CA LEU A 20 -6.87 0.98 6.68
C LEU A 20 -6.36 0.71 8.11
N GLY A 21 -5.23 1.29 8.50
CA GLY A 21 -4.59 1.10 9.80
C GLY A 21 -3.82 -0.21 9.88
N ALA A 22 -3.66 -0.70 11.11
CA ALA A 22 -2.99 -1.94 11.43
C ALA A 22 -3.81 -3.15 10.96
N VAL A 23 -3.40 -3.75 9.83
CA VAL A 23 -4.08 -4.93 9.27
C VAL A 23 -3.42 -6.24 9.74
N ARG A 24 -2.09 -6.25 9.94
CA ARG A 24 -1.34 -7.47 10.31
C ARG A 24 -0.69 -7.39 11.69
N SER A 25 -0.16 -6.23 12.05
CA SER A 25 0.43 -5.94 13.34
C SER A 25 0.17 -4.49 13.74
N PRO A 26 0.20 -4.14 15.04
CA PRO A 26 0.04 -2.76 15.51
C PRO A 26 1.04 -1.78 14.89
N GLU A 27 2.20 -2.29 14.50
CA GLU A 27 3.30 -1.52 13.91
C GLU A 27 3.19 -1.40 12.39
N SER A 28 2.28 -2.12 11.76
CA SER A 28 2.01 -2.07 10.32
C SER A 28 0.89 -1.08 9.99
N ARG A 29 0.95 -0.44 8.83
CA ARG A 29 -0.16 0.35 8.27
C ARG A 29 -0.31 0.02 6.80
N LEU A 30 -1.49 -0.45 6.42
CA LEU A 30 -1.84 -0.70 5.02
C LEU A 30 -2.61 0.47 4.44
N THR A 31 -2.06 1.07 3.39
CA THR A 31 -2.73 2.10 2.58
C THR A 31 -3.08 1.53 1.21
N LEU A 32 -4.34 1.65 0.82
CA LEU A 32 -4.77 1.38 -0.56
C LEU A 32 -4.54 2.62 -1.41
N ILE A 33 -3.96 2.46 -2.60
CA ILE A 33 -3.77 3.56 -3.55
C ILE A 33 -4.82 3.41 -4.65
N LEU A 34 -5.76 4.35 -4.72
CA LEU A 34 -6.86 4.33 -5.68
C LEU A 34 -6.70 5.42 -6.74
N ASP A 35 -7.11 5.11 -7.97
CA ASP A 35 -7.25 6.09 -9.03
C ASP A 35 -8.32 7.12 -8.66
N ARG A 36 -8.00 8.41 -8.78
CA ARG A 36 -8.88 9.51 -8.37
C ARG A 36 -10.19 9.59 -9.17
N ARG A 37 -10.19 9.12 -10.42
CA ARG A 37 -11.32 9.30 -11.35
C ARG A 37 -12.21 8.07 -11.40
N THR A 38 -11.60 6.89 -11.34
CA THR A 38 -12.25 5.60 -11.55
C THR A 38 -12.39 4.79 -10.27
N TYR A 39 -11.75 5.22 -9.18
CA TYR A 39 -11.66 4.50 -7.90
C TYR A 39 -11.09 3.09 -8.00
N ARG A 40 -10.43 2.77 -9.12
CA ARG A 40 -9.76 1.49 -9.32
C ARG A 40 -8.51 1.42 -8.45
N LEU A 41 -8.22 0.23 -7.92
CA LEU A 41 -6.99 -0.02 -7.17
C LEU A 41 -5.78 0.07 -8.11
N LEU A 42 -4.88 1.03 -7.82
CA LEU A 42 -3.61 1.21 -8.51
C LEU A 42 -2.50 0.41 -7.84
N GLY A 43 -2.54 0.27 -6.52
CA GLY A 43 -1.53 -0.42 -5.75
C GLY A 43 -1.77 -0.32 -4.26
N THR A 44 -0.77 -0.72 -3.47
CA THR A 44 -0.80 -0.61 -2.02
C THR A 44 0.51 0.00 -1.52
N ARG A 45 0.45 0.62 -0.35
CA ARG A 45 1.62 1.03 0.43
C ARG A 45 1.49 0.37 1.80
N ASP A 46 2.43 -0.49 2.14
CA ASP A 46 2.57 -1.07 3.48
C ASP A 46 3.75 -0.36 4.17
N SER A 47 3.52 0.19 5.35
CA SER A 47 4.60 0.73 6.18
C SER A 47 4.63 0.01 7.52
N SER A 48 5.77 -0.55 7.90
CA SER A 48 5.99 -1.17 9.19
C SER A 48 7.11 -0.47 9.96
N VAL A 49 6.99 -0.42 11.28
CA VAL A 49 8.11 -0.06 12.16
C VAL A 49 8.82 -1.35 12.53
N VAL A 50 10.13 -1.38 12.30
CA VAL A 50 11.01 -2.47 12.73
C VAL A 50 11.85 -1.97 13.88
N HIS A 51 11.87 -2.77 14.95
CA HIS A 51 12.57 -2.46 16.18
C HIS A 51 13.87 -3.25 16.24
N PHE A 52 14.98 -2.54 16.36
CA PHE A 52 16.30 -3.14 16.51
C PHE A 52 16.93 -2.68 17.81
N THR A 53 17.58 -3.60 18.52
CA THR A 53 18.39 -3.27 19.68
C THR A 53 19.84 -3.49 19.29
N ASP A 54 20.69 -2.50 19.54
CA ASP A 54 22.13 -2.66 19.40
C ASP A 54 22.65 -3.45 20.60
N ASP A 55 23.20 -4.64 20.34
CA ASP A 55 23.68 -5.55 21.36
C ASP A 55 24.87 -5.00 22.17
N ALA A 56 25.68 -4.12 21.58
CA ALA A 56 26.85 -3.54 22.24
C ALA A 56 26.49 -2.37 23.17
N THR A 57 25.47 -1.58 22.80
CA THR A 57 25.08 -0.37 23.54
C THR A 57 23.76 -0.52 24.30
N GLY A 58 22.99 -1.58 24.06
CA GLY A 58 21.66 -1.81 24.61
C GLY A 58 20.60 -0.82 24.10
N LYS A 59 20.95 0.02 23.12
CA LYS A 59 20.08 1.11 22.64
C LYS A 59 19.08 0.57 21.62
N ARG A 60 17.81 0.97 21.78
CA ARG A 60 16.73 0.68 20.81
C ARG A 60 16.70 1.72 19.70
N TYR A 61 16.50 1.23 18.48
CA TYR A 61 16.29 2.00 17.27
C TYR A 61 14.99 1.55 16.61
N ASP A 62 14.26 2.52 16.10
CA ASP A 62 13.04 2.29 15.33
C ASP A 62 13.32 2.71 13.89
N GLU A 63 13.25 1.76 12.96
CA GLU A 63 13.36 2.03 11.52
C GLU A 63 12.02 1.80 10.85
N ARG A 64 11.69 2.60 9.84
CA ARG A 64 10.42 2.46 9.12
C ARG A 64 10.66 1.84 7.76
N ALA A 65 10.25 0.59 7.60
CA ALA A 65 10.23 -0.08 6.32
C ALA A 65 8.97 0.32 5.54
N VAL A 66 9.12 0.68 4.26
CA VAL A 66 7.99 1.03 3.39
C VAL A 66 8.08 0.21 2.11
N VAL A 67 7.02 -0.53 1.82
CA VAL A 67 6.83 -1.26 0.56
C VAL A 67 5.69 -0.59 -0.20
N VAL A 68 5.97 -0.16 -1.43
CA VAL A 68 4.95 0.36 -2.35
C VAL A 68 4.83 -0.60 -3.52
N THR A 69 3.61 -0.96 -3.89
CA THR A 69 3.31 -1.87 -5.00
C THR A 69 2.54 -1.14 -6.10
N ALA A 70 2.52 -1.73 -7.29
CA ALA A 70 1.71 -1.27 -8.42
C ALA A 70 1.04 -2.47 -9.12
N ILE A 71 -0.22 -2.29 -9.50
CA ILE A 71 -0.99 -3.24 -10.31
C ILE A 71 -0.89 -2.81 -11.77
N LEU A 72 -0.05 -3.51 -12.55
CA LEU A 72 0.29 -3.11 -13.92
C LEU A 72 -0.78 -3.51 -14.95
N ARG A 73 -1.55 -4.58 -14.69
CA ARG A 73 -2.68 -4.99 -15.52
C ARG A 73 -3.74 -5.68 -14.65
N THR A 74 -4.98 -5.22 -14.69
CA THR A 74 -6.13 -6.04 -14.33
C THR A 74 -6.42 -6.92 -15.54
N ALA A 75 -6.23 -8.23 -15.43
CA ALA A 75 -6.71 -9.15 -16.44
C ALA A 75 -8.24 -8.98 -16.54
N VAL A 76 -8.72 -8.40 -17.64
CA VAL A 76 -10.13 -8.50 -18.00
C VAL A 76 -10.32 -9.94 -18.38
N VAL A 77 -10.95 -10.75 -17.52
CA VAL A 77 -11.48 -12.04 -17.94
C VAL A 77 -12.64 -11.71 -18.86
N PRO A 78 -12.54 -11.94 -20.19
CA PRO A 78 -13.73 -11.88 -21.01
C PRO A 78 -14.61 -13.02 -20.49
N THR A 79 -15.83 -12.73 -20.05
CA THR A 79 -16.83 -13.78 -19.86
C THR A 79 -17.03 -14.46 -21.21
N ALA A 80 -16.27 -15.52 -21.47
CA ALA A 80 -16.47 -16.40 -22.60
C ALA A 80 -17.87 -17.02 -22.41
N GLY A 81 -18.83 -16.64 -23.27
CA GLY A 81 -20.06 -17.41 -23.41
C GLY A 81 -21.40 -16.68 -23.38
N LYS A 82 -21.49 -15.38 -23.71
CA LYS A 82 -22.78 -14.82 -24.17
C LYS A 82 -22.59 -13.99 -25.43
N ALA A 83 -22.69 -14.66 -26.57
CA ALA A 83 -23.08 -14.03 -27.82
C ALA A 83 -24.61 -13.79 -27.82
N PRO A 84 -25.10 -12.76 -28.53
CA PRO A 84 -26.52 -12.35 -28.55
C PRO A 84 -27.47 -13.42 -29.11
#